data_AF-A0A395V6P2-F1
#
_entry.id   AF-A0A395V6P2-F1
#
_cell.length_a   1.000
_cell.length_b   1.000
_cell.length_c   1.000
_cell.angle_alpha   90.00
_cell.angle_beta   90.00
_cell.angle_gamma   90.00
#
_symmetry.space_group_name_H-M   'P 1'
#
loop_
_entity.id
_entity.type
_entity.pdbx_description
1 polymer ?
#
loop_
_entity_poly.entity_id
_entity_poly.type
_entity_poly.pdbx_seq_one_letter_code
_entity_poly.pdbx_strand_id
1 'polypeptide(L)'
;AYGRYNNVILTDTELSGLKTELPDKWEYYIDRLSCHIASTGKQYHSHAATIYKWAQEDAAKGKAAPKQGIPDYSCKEGESL
;
A
#
# COMPACT_ATOMS: atom_id res chain seq x y z
N ALA A 1 -12.72 -3.33 -9.86
CA ALA A 1 -11.60 -3.80 -9.03
C ALA A 1 -10.30 -3.45 -9.75
N TYR A 2 -9.23 -3.21 -9.02
CA TYR A 2 -7.96 -2.72 -9.55
C TYR A 2 -6.80 -3.68 -9.24
N GLY A 3 -5.66 -3.44 -9.89
CA GLY A 3 -4.41 -4.20 -9.73
C GLY A 3 -4.36 -5.48 -10.56
N ARG A 4 -3.16 -6.06 -10.69
CA ARG A 4 -2.87 -7.22 -11.54
C ARG A 4 -3.77 -8.43 -11.34
N TYR A 5 -4.23 -8.64 -10.11
CA TYR A 5 -5.07 -9.78 -9.77
C TYR A 5 -6.56 -9.41 -9.60
N ASN A 6 -6.94 -8.13 -9.80
CA ASN A 6 -8.29 -7.62 -9.54
C ASN A 6 -8.79 -7.79 -8.09
N ASN A 7 -7.86 -7.78 -7.14
CA ASN A 7 -8.15 -8.00 -5.71
C ASN A 7 -8.42 -6.69 -4.94
N VAL A 8 -8.11 -5.54 -5.55
CA VAL A 8 -8.13 -4.24 -4.87
C VAL A 8 -9.45 -3.54 -5.16
N ILE A 9 -10.23 -3.29 -4.11
CA ILE A 9 -11.51 -2.56 -4.22
C ILE A 9 -11.29 -1.13 -3.77
N LEU A 10 -11.43 -0.20 -4.71
CA LEU A 10 -11.36 1.24 -4.48
C LEU A 10 -12.61 1.88 -5.06
N THR A 11 -13.15 2.85 -4.34
CA THR A 11 -14.20 3.74 -4.84
C THR A 11 -13.59 4.81 -5.75
N ASP A 12 -14.43 5.44 -6.59
CA ASP A 12 -13.98 6.52 -7.49
C ASP A 12 -13.38 7.70 -6.71
N THR A 13 -13.96 8.03 -5.55
CA THR A 13 -13.46 9.08 -4.65
C THR A 13 -12.07 8.75 -4.12
N GLU A 14 -11.85 7.51 -3.67
CA GLU A 14 -10.54 7.05 -3.18
C GLU A 14 -9.49 7.06 -4.29
N LEU A 15 -9.85 6.62 -5.50
CA LEU A 15 -8.94 6.63 -6.64
C LEU A 15 -8.57 8.06 -7.05
N SER A 16 -9.56 8.97 -7.08
CA SER A 16 -9.34 10.38 -7.40
C SER A 16 -8.45 11.06 -6.37
N GLY A 17 -8.62 10.73 -5.09
CA GLY A 17 -7.72 11.17 -4.03
C GLY A 17 -6.29 10.65 -4.24
N LEU A 18 -6.13 9.36 -4.58
CA LEU A 18 -4.83 8.75 -4.85
C LEU A 18 -4.11 9.41 -6.03
N LYS A 19 -4.84 9.67 -7.13
CA LYS A 19 -4.30 10.37 -8.30
C LYS A 19 -3.90 11.82 -7.98
N THR A 20 -4.64 12.49 -7.10
CA THR A 20 -4.33 13.87 -6.67
C THR A 20 -3.04 13.91 -5.85
N GLU A 21 -2.91 13.00 -4.87
CA GLU A 21 -1.75 12.98 -3.98
C GLU A 21 -0.51 12.36 -4.63
N LEU A 22 -0.70 11.42 -5.55
CA LEU A 22 0.34 10.55 -6.11
C LEU A 22 0.13 10.31 -7.62
N PRO A 23 0.13 11.35 -8.47
CA PRO A 23 -0.26 11.24 -9.89
C PRO A 23 0.55 10.22 -10.69
N ASP A 24 1.83 10.01 -10.35
CA ASP A 24 2.72 9.07 -11.05
C ASP A 24 2.99 7.77 -10.28
N LYS A 25 2.46 7.62 -9.05
CA LYS A 25 2.75 6.46 -8.19
C LYS A 25 1.52 5.65 -7.79
N TRP A 26 0.30 6.15 -8.01
CA TRP A 26 -0.94 5.47 -7.60
C TRP A 26 -1.07 4.06 -8.20
N GLU A 27 -0.74 3.88 -9.49
CA GLU A 27 -0.78 2.55 -10.15
C GLU A 27 0.19 1.56 -9.50
N TYR A 28 1.42 2.01 -9.19
CA TYR A 28 2.43 1.19 -8.52
C TYR A 28 1.92 0.68 -7.16
N TYR A 29 1.30 1.54 -6.36
CA TYR A 29 0.80 1.12 -5.06
C TYR A 29 -0.42 0.19 -5.14
N ILE A 30 -1.29 0.40 -6.14
CA ILE A 30 -2.40 -0.51 -6.42
C ILE A 30 -1.88 -1.90 -6.77
N ASP A 31 -0.88 -1.99 -7.66
CA ASP A 31 -0.28 -3.26 -8.05
C ASP A 31 0.42 -3.95 -6.87
N ARG A 32 1.19 -3.17 -6.10
CA ARG A 32 1.87 -3.64 -4.89
C ARG A 32 0.89 -4.20 -3.87
N LEU A 33 -0.22 -3.51 -3.62
CA LEU A 33 -1.27 -3.97 -2.71
C LEU A 33 -1.96 -5.23 -3.26
N SER A 34 -2.20 -5.28 -4.57
CA SER A 34 -2.79 -6.45 -5.22
C SER A 34 -1.94 -7.70 -5.02
N CYS A 35 -0.62 -7.59 -5.22
CA CYS A 35 0.34 -8.67 -4.97
C CYS A 35 0.41 -9.02 -3.48
N HIS A 36 0.41 -8.03 -2.58
CA HIS A 36 0.45 -8.28 -1.14
C HIS A 36 -0.76 -9.08 -0.66
N ILE A 37 -1.97 -8.72 -1.09
CA ILE A 37 -3.20 -9.44 -0.76
C ILE A 37 -3.18 -10.85 -1.36
N ALA A 38 -2.75 -11.00 -2.61
CA ALA A 38 -2.65 -12.32 -3.25
C ALA A 38 -1.65 -13.23 -2.53
N SER A 39 -0.52 -12.69 -2.08
CA SER A 39 0.55 -13.46 -1.44
C SER A 39 0.27 -13.75 0.04
N THR A 40 -0.36 -12.83 0.78
CA THR A 40 -0.59 -12.99 2.23
C THR A 40 -1.99 -13.45 2.57
N GLY A 41 -2.94 -13.36 1.64
CA GLY A 41 -4.36 -13.63 1.89
C GLY A 41 -5.05 -12.62 2.81
N LYS A 42 -4.40 -11.49 3.13
CA LYS A 42 -4.96 -10.47 4.04
C LYS A 42 -6.10 -9.72 3.38
N GLN A 43 -7.20 -9.60 4.11
CA GLN A 43 -8.32 -8.73 3.72
C GLN A 43 -8.20 -7.39 4.43
N TYR A 44 -8.21 -6.30 3.66
CA TYR A 44 -8.20 -4.95 4.19
C TYR A 44 -9.60 -4.35 4.11
N HIS A 45 -10.03 -3.71 5.19
CA HIS A 45 -11.30 -2.99 5.21
C HIS A 45 -11.31 -1.80 4.24
N SER A 46 -10.18 -1.10 4.14
CA SER A 46 -9.99 0.02 3.21
C SER A 46 -8.65 -0.10 2.49
N HIS A 47 -8.72 -0.44 1.20
CA HIS A 47 -7.54 -0.57 0.36
C HIS A 47 -6.83 0.78 0.18
N ALA A 48 -7.60 1.86 0.00
CA ALA A 48 -7.05 3.20 -0.18
C ALA A 48 -6.24 3.64 1.04
N ALA A 49 -6.77 3.41 2.25
CA ALA A 49 -6.09 3.77 3.49
C ALA A 49 -4.69 3.14 3.61
N THR A 50 -4.55 1.89 3.15
CA THR A 50 -3.26 1.19 3.14
C THR A 50 -2.28 1.84 2.16
N ILE A 51 -2.75 2.19 0.97
CA ILE A 51 -1.93 2.89 -0.03
C ILE A 51 -1.51 4.28 0.49
N TYR A 52 -2.44 5.04 1.07
CA TYR A 52 -2.17 6.35 1.65
C TYR A 52 -1.13 6.29 2.77
N LYS A 53 -1.22 5.28 3.63
CA LYS A 53 -0.22 5.05 4.68
C LYS A 53 1.16 4.82 4.08
N TRP A 54 1.27 3.92 3.09
CA TRP A 54 2.54 3.66 2.42
C TRP A 54 3.10 4.91 1.71
N ALA A 55 2.24 5.67 1.06
CA ALA A 55 2.63 6.88 0.37
C ALA A 55 3.16 7.96 1.31
N GLN A 56 2.51 8.17 2.46
CA GLN A 56 2.99 9.09 3.50
C GLN A 56 4.31 8.62 4.10
N GLU A 57 4.47 7.32 4.38
CA GLU A 57 5.73 6.76 4.87
C GLU A 57 6.87 6.89 3.86
N ASP A 58 6.61 6.66 2.56
CA ASP A 58 7.59 6.83 1.47
C ASP A 58 8.00 8.31 1.32
N ALA A 59 7.02 9.22 1.35
CA ALA A 59 7.26 10.67 1.30
C ALA A 59 8.06 11.17 2.52
N ALA A 60 7.78 10.64 3.72
CA ALA A 60 8.51 10.97 4.94
C ALA A 60 9.95 10.41 4.90
N LYS A 61 10.15 9.18 4.43
CA LYS A 61 11.47 8.55 4.28
C LYS A 61 12.31 9.22 3.20
N GLY A 62 11.70 9.72 2.12
CA GLY A 62 12.42 10.44 1.06
C GLY A 62 12.89 11.84 1.45
N LYS A 63 12.26 12.48 2.46
CA LYS A 63 12.64 13.82 2.95
C LYS A 63 13.58 13.79 4.16
N ALA A 64 13.63 12.68 4.90
CA ALA A 64 14.61 12.48 5.96
C ALA A 64 15.90 11.93 5.35
N ALA A 65 16.97 12.72 5.34
CA ALA A 65 18.35 12.24 5.10
C ALA A 65 18.63 10.94 5.91
N PRO A 66 19.44 10.01 5.39
CA PRO A 66 19.43 8.61 5.79
C PRO A 66 19.83 8.47 7.26
N LYS A 67 18.83 8.31 8.13
CA LYS A 67 19.03 7.75 9.46
C LYS A 67 18.41 6.37 9.46
N GLN A 68 19.30 5.41 9.58
CA GLN A 68 19.05 3.99 9.77
C GLN A 68 17.84 3.78 10.68
N GLY A 69 16.85 3.05 10.17
CA GLY A 69 15.61 2.81 10.89
C GLY A 69 14.64 2.15 9.94
N ILE A 70 15.00 0.97 9.45
CA ILE A 70 14.06 0.06 8.80
C ILE A 70 12.95 -0.16 9.84
N PRO A 71 11.69 0.28 9.65
CA PRO A 71 10.62 -0.33 10.42
C PRO A 71 10.57 -1.77 9.93
N ASP A 72 10.92 -2.69 10.82
CA ASP A 72 10.85 -4.14 10.62
C ASP A 72 9.40 -4.51 10.30
N TYR A 73 9.06 -4.46 9.02
CA TYR A 73 7.88 -5.12 8.48
C TYR A 73 8.30 -6.54 8.06
N SER A 74 9.01 -7.23 8.94
CA SER A 74 8.94 -8.69 8.97
C SER A 74 7.50 -9.00 9.35
N CYS A 75 6.69 -9.39 8.36
CA CYS A 75 5.50 -10.16 8.66
C CYS A 75 6.03 -11.39 9.41
N LYS A 76 5.82 -11.44 10.73
CA LYS A 76 6.06 -12.64 11.51
C LYS A 76 5.12 -13.72 10.97
N GLU A 77 5.61 -14.45 10.00
CA GLU A 77 5.14 -15.78 9.67
C GLU A 77 5.40 -16.62 10.93
N GLY A 78 4.37 -16.79 11.78
CA GLY A 78 4.62 -17.43 13.07
C GLY A 78 3.48 -17.55 14.06
N GLU A 79 2.30 -16.95 13.89
CA GLU A 79 1.17 -17.21 14.80
C GLU A 79 -0.17 -17.27 14.06
N SER A 80 -0.50 -18.47 13.58
CA SER A 80 -1.83 -19.07 13.74
C SER A 80 -1.62 -20.57 13.83
N LEU A 81 -1.83 -21.09 15.04
CA LEU A 81 -1.84 -22.50 15.42
C LEU A 81 -3.19 -23.12 15.04
#